data_AF-B1XVV0-F1
#
_entry.id   AF-B1XVV0-F1
#
_cell.length_a   1.000
_cell.length_b   1.000
_cell.length_c   1.000
_cell.angle_alpha   90.00
_cell.angle_beta   90.00
_cell.angle_gamma   90.00
#
_symmetry.space_group_name_H-M   'P 1'
#
loop_
_entity.id
_entity.type
_entity.pdbx_description
1 polymer ?
#
loop_
_entity_poly.entity_id
_entity_poly.type
_entity_poly.pdbx_seq_one_letter_code
_entity_poly.pdbx_strand_id
1 'polypeptide(L)'
;MAETLGQPVVIENRPGANGLIGADLVAKSPADSYTLLFGTNSTNAALKSLVKNLPYNQNTAFMPIGYFGSVPLIVVINNDVPAKSLNGFVALAKADPGKMTFAYASTSQRVSSEMLSSVAGIKMTGVSYKSGPNAMTDLIGGQVNMFTANFAVALPQVQAGKIRGLAVTSLKRSPAVPELPAVNEALGIKGYELIAFFAAFGPAGMPKDAVIKLNKAINDAAKSKDLVKRFSAMGFETQPGTPDALGQKIKIETAKWAKAIKEARMEPE
;
A
#
# COMPACT_ATOMS: atom_id res chain seq x y z
N MET A 1 20.98 -2.95 -5.09
CA MET A 1 21.58 -3.42 -3.82
C MET A 1 22.65 -4.47 -4.05
N ALA A 2 22.37 -5.59 -4.75
CA ALA A 2 23.32 -6.70 -4.89
C ALA A 2 24.73 -6.29 -5.37
N GLU A 3 24.80 -5.47 -6.42
CA GLU A 3 26.06 -4.90 -6.94
C GLU A 3 26.82 -4.10 -5.88
N THR A 4 26.15 -3.17 -5.19
CA THR A 4 26.74 -2.34 -4.12
C THR A 4 27.21 -3.16 -2.92
N LEU A 5 26.50 -4.25 -2.59
CA LEU A 5 26.82 -5.10 -1.46
C LEU A 5 27.90 -6.16 -1.80
N GLY A 6 28.15 -6.41 -3.09
CA GLY A 6 29.00 -7.50 -3.54
C GLY A 6 28.46 -8.88 -3.15
N GLN A 7 27.15 -9.00 -2.92
CA GLN A 7 26.47 -10.22 -2.47
C GLN A 7 25.09 -10.33 -3.13
N PRO A 8 24.64 -11.54 -3.48
CA PRO A 8 23.29 -11.72 -4.00
C PRO A 8 22.24 -11.36 -2.96
N VAL A 9 21.15 -10.73 -3.40
CA VAL A 9 19.95 -10.50 -2.59
C VAL A 9 18.87 -11.40 -3.16
N VAL A 10 18.56 -12.49 -2.46
CA VAL A 10 17.54 -13.46 -2.89
C VAL A 10 16.18 -13.01 -2.38
N ILE A 11 15.19 -12.97 -3.27
CA ILE A 11 13.81 -12.61 -2.91
C ILE A 11 13.00 -13.87 -2.69
N GLU A 12 12.49 -14.01 -1.48
CA GLU A 12 11.59 -15.10 -1.09
C GLU A 12 10.19 -14.56 -0.80
N ASN A 13 9.19 -15.02 -1.55
CA ASN A 13 7.80 -14.63 -1.34
C ASN A 13 7.16 -15.53 -0.28
N ARG A 14 6.83 -14.95 0.88
CA ARG A 14 6.11 -15.61 1.99
C ARG A 14 4.73 -14.98 2.19
N PRO A 15 3.74 -15.25 1.32
CA PRO A 15 2.42 -14.64 1.39
C PRO A 15 1.56 -15.23 2.52
N GLY A 16 0.48 -14.53 2.86
CA GLY A 16 -0.55 -15.00 3.81
C GLY A 16 -0.74 -14.05 4.99
N ALA A 17 -1.96 -14.05 5.54
CA ALA A 17 -2.38 -13.22 6.68
C ALA A 17 -1.94 -11.75 6.57
N ASN A 18 -2.14 -11.12 5.40
CA ASN A 18 -1.75 -9.73 5.12
C ASN A 18 -0.24 -9.43 5.34
N GLY A 19 0.61 -10.42 5.10
CA GLY A 19 2.07 -10.31 5.28
C GLY A 19 2.55 -10.65 6.69
N LEU A 20 1.64 -11.00 7.61
CA LEU A 20 1.98 -11.40 8.97
C LEU A 20 2.97 -12.57 9.00
N ILE A 21 2.81 -13.57 8.12
CA ILE A 21 3.68 -14.76 8.10
C ILE A 21 5.14 -14.37 7.85
N GLY A 22 5.40 -13.53 6.83
CA GLY A 22 6.75 -13.04 6.54
C GLY A 22 7.29 -12.12 7.63
N ALA A 23 6.44 -11.25 8.18
CA ALA A 23 6.83 -10.34 9.26
C ALA A 23 7.19 -11.11 10.55
N ASP A 24 6.43 -12.13 10.92
CA ASP A 24 6.69 -12.98 12.08
C ASP A 24 8.01 -13.75 11.95
N LEU A 25 8.27 -14.31 10.77
CA LEU A 25 9.52 -15.00 10.47
C LEU A 25 10.72 -14.07 10.68
N VAL A 26 10.69 -12.86 10.10
CA VAL A 26 11.79 -11.90 10.24
C VAL A 26 11.90 -11.37 11.66
N ALA A 27 10.78 -11.15 12.37
CA ALA A 27 10.80 -10.72 13.77
C ALA A 27 11.53 -11.72 14.69
N LYS A 28 11.54 -13.00 14.32
CA LYS A 28 12.12 -14.11 15.11
C LYS A 28 13.44 -14.64 14.53
N SER A 29 13.90 -14.13 13.39
CA SER A 29 15.15 -14.57 12.78
C SER A 29 16.39 -14.09 13.57
N PRO A 30 17.55 -14.76 13.43
CA PRO A 30 18.80 -14.27 13.99
C PRO A 30 19.10 -12.83 13.55
N ALA A 31 19.63 -12.01 14.46
CA ALA A 31 20.01 -10.62 14.18
C ALA A 31 21.35 -10.49 13.42
N ASP A 32 21.62 -11.42 12.50
CA ASP A 32 22.88 -11.54 11.74
C ASP A 32 22.92 -10.69 10.46
N SER A 33 21.84 -9.95 10.17
CA SER A 33 21.67 -9.05 9.01
C SER A 33 21.44 -9.70 7.65
N TYR A 34 21.20 -11.02 7.59
CA TYR A 34 20.94 -11.73 6.33
C TYR A 34 19.46 -11.98 6.06
N THR A 35 18.60 -11.89 7.09
CA THR A 35 17.15 -12.04 6.95
C THR A 35 16.46 -10.69 7.10
N LEU A 36 15.91 -10.18 6.01
CA LEU A 36 15.28 -8.85 5.95
C LEU A 36 13.82 -8.95 5.54
N LEU A 37 13.01 -8.02 6.04
CA LEU A 37 11.62 -7.85 5.67
C LEU A 37 11.50 -6.72 4.65
N PHE A 38 10.87 -7.03 3.51
CA PHE A 38 10.29 -6.02 2.64
C PHE A 38 8.95 -5.58 3.24
N GLY A 39 9.00 -4.54 4.09
CA GLY A 39 7.89 -4.04 4.87
C GLY A 39 7.00 -3.06 4.11
N THR A 40 5.75 -3.02 4.53
CA THR A 40 4.68 -2.18 3.98
C THR A 40 3.87 -1.54 5.10
N ASN A 41 2.89 -0.69 4.79
CA ASN A 41 1.94 -0.22 5.80
C ASN A 41 1.17 -1.38 6.43
N SER A 42 0.87 -2.43 5.65
CA SER A 42 0.15 -3.58 6.18
C SER A 42 0.97 -4.21 7.31
N THR A 43 2.22 -4.59 7.06
CA THR A 43 3.08 -5.32 8.01
C THR A 43 3.63 -4.47 9.15
N ASN A 44 3.95 -3.20 8.88
CA ASN A 44 4.70 -2.35 9.81
C ASN A 44 3.90 -1.16 10.37
N ALA A 45 2.61 -1.02 10.02
CA ALA A 45 1.70 -0.05 10.63
C ALA A 45 0.36 -0.67 11.06
N ALA A 46 -0.32 -1.36 10.15
CA ALA A 46 -1.72 -1.76 10.31
C ALA A 46 -1.95 -3.03 11.15
N LEU A 47 -1.07 -4.05 11.04
CA LEU A 47 -1.27 -5.35 11.72
C LEU A 47 -1.52 -5.21 13.23
N LYS A 48 -0.76 -4.33 13.91
CA LYS A 48 -0.96 -4.04 15.34
C LYS A 48 -2.40 -3.65 15.71
N SER A 49 -3.14 -3.03 14.80
CA SER A 49 -4.51 -2.57 15.01
C SER A 49 -5.56 -3.54 14.46
N LEU A 50 -5.16 -4.57 13.72
CA LEU A 50 -6.09 -5.47 12.99
C LEU A 50 -5.94 -6.94 13.34
N VAL A 51 -4.89 -7.34 14.04
CA VAL A 51 -4.67 -8.74 14.46
C VAL A 51 -4.72 -8.80 15.97
N LYS A 52 -5.71 -9.52 16.52
CA LYS A 52 -5.92 -9.64 17.98
C LYS A 52 -4.68 -10.18 18.70
N ASN A 53 -4.11 -11.25 18.15
CA ASN A 53 -3.01 -12.00 18.74
C ASN A 53 -1.77 -11.88 17.86
N LEU A 54 -1.19 -10.68 17.80
CA LEU A 54 0.04 -10.46 17.05
C LEU A 54 1.20 -11.21 17.73
N PRO A 55 1.91 -12.12 17.03
CA PRO A 55 2.94 -13.00 17.61
C PRO A 55 4.27 -12.30 17.93
N TYR A 56 4.33 -10.97 17.76
CA TYR A 56 5.46 -10.12 18.07
C TYR A 56 4.98 -8.72 18.46
N ASN A 57 5.80 -7.97 19.19
CA ASN A 57 5.54 -6.56 19.45
C ASN A 57 6.01 -5.69 18.27
N GLN A 58 5.10 -5.25 17.41
CA GLN A 58 5.42 -4.47 16.20
C GLN A 58 6.27 -3.22 16.48
N ASN A 59 6.17 -2.61 17.66
CA ASN A 59 6.93 -1.40 18.00
C ASN A 59 8.42 -1.68 18.23
N THR A 60 8.78 -2.92 18.59
CA THR A 60 10.13 -3.27 19.05
C THR A 60 10.74 -4.47 18.31
N ALA A 61 9.96 -5.21 17.54
CA ALA A 61 10.39 -6.42 16.85
C ALA A 61 11.31 -6.16 15.64
N PHE A 62 11.32 -4.93 15.11
CA PHE A 62 12.01 -4.62 13.86
C PHE A 62 13.01 -3.48 14.01
N MET A 63 14.18 -3.67 13.41
CA MET A 63 15.16 -2.61 13.18
C MET A 63 14.86 -1.94 11.81
N PRO A 64 14.55 -0.63 11.76
CA PRO A 64 14.44 0.11 10.51
C PRO A 64 15.77 0.14 9.76
N ILE A 65 15.75 -0.08 8.44
CA ILE A 65 16.97 -0.07 7.62
C ILE A 65 16.91 1.05 6.58
N GLY A 66 15.91 1.07 5.71
CA GLY A 66 15.86 2.08 4.64
C GLY A 66 14.48 2.16 3.99
N TYR A 67 14.09 3.38 3.62
CA TYR A 67 12.83 3.62 2.94
C TYR A 67 13.03 3.48 1.43
N PHE A 68 12.21 2.65 0.78
CA PHE A 68 12.26 2.53 -0.67
C PHE A 68 11.48 3.65 -1.33
N GLY A 69 10.30 3.96 -0.81
CA GLY A 69 9.43 4.98 -1.35
C GLY A 69 7.97 4.75 -1.03
N SER A 70 7.12 5.52 -1.69
CA SER A 70 5.67 5.49 -1.54
C SER A 70 4.95 5.66 -2.85
N VAL A 71 3.70 5.21 -2.89
CA VAL A 71 2.81 5.33 -4.04
C VAL A 71 1.37 5.46 -3.54
N PRO A 72 0.55 6.38 -4.08
CA PRO A 72 -0.88 6.36 -3.84
C PRO A 72 -1.53 5.12 -4.49
N LEU A 73 -2.82 4.95 -4.26
CA LEU A 73 -3.66 4.01 -5.01
C LEU A 73 -4.49 4.78 -6.05
N ILE A 74 -4.99 4.06 -7.05
CA ILE A 74 -5.98 4.54 -8.01
C ILE A 74 -7.31 3.86 -7.67
N VAL A 75 -8.36 4.67 -7.48
CA VAL A 75 -9.74 4.18 -7.45
C VAL A 75 -10.15 3.90 -8.88
N VAL A 76 -10.37 2.63 -9.21
CA VAL A 76 -10.76 2.19 -10.55
C VAL A 76 -12.05 1.37 -10.50
N ILE A 77 -12.79 1.37 -11.61
CA ILE A 77 -14.01 0.56 -11.77
C ILE A 77 -13.97 -0.21 -13.09
N ASN A 78 -14.75 -1.30 -13.13
CA ASN A 78 -15.09 -1.97 -14.38
C ASN A 78 -15.84 -1.00 -15.33
N ASN A 79 -15.66 -1.17 -16.64
CA ASN A 79 -16.25 -0.27 -17.64
C ASN A 79 -17.78 -0.38 -17.79
N ASP A 80 -18.38 -1.51 -17.42
CA ASP A 80 -19.84 -1.74 -17.47
C ASP A 80 -20.56 -1.08 -16.28
N VAL A 81 -19.83 -0.67 -15.24
CA VAL A 81 -20.39 0.15 -14.16
C VAL A 81 -20.72 1.53 -14.74
N PRO A 82 -21.99 2.00 -14.70
CA PRO A 82 -22.43 3.21 -15.41
C PRO A 82 -22.03 4.52 -14.69
N ALA A 83 -20.78 4.62 -14.25
CA ALA A 83 -20.18 5.80 -13.64
C ALA A 83 -19.00 6.31 -14.47
N LYS A 84 -18.93 7.63 -14.66
CA LYS A 84 -17.82 8.30 -15.37
C LYS A 84 -16.91 9.11 -14.43
N SER A 85 -17.26 9.19 -13.15
CA SER A 85 -16.55 9.95 -12.13
C SER A 85 -16.76 9.30 -10.77
N LEU A 86 -15.91 9.66 -9.78
CA LEU A 86 -16.07 9.15 -8.42
C LEU A 86 -17.41 9.56 -7.80
N ASN A 87 -17.87 10.79 -8.02
CA ASN A 87 -19.22 11.22 -7.59
C ASN A 87 -20.32 10.37 -8.22
N GLY A 88 -20.22 10.05 -9.51
CA GLY A 88 -21.18 9.18 -10.19
C GLY A 88 -21.20 7.78 -9.57
N PHE A 89 -20.02 7.21 -9.27
CA PHE A 89 -19.93 5.91 -8.61
C PHE A 89 -20.53 5.95 -7.20
N VAL A 90 -20.24 6.99 -6.41
CA VAL A 90 -20.83 7.19 -5.08
C VAL A 90 -22.36 7.30 -5.17
N ALA A 91 -22.89 8.03 -6.15
CA ALA A 91 -24.33 8.14 -6.35
C ALA A 91 -24.99 6.78 -6.65
N LEU A 92 -24.36 5.96 -7.51
CA LEU A 92 -24.84 4.59 -7.79
C LEU A 92 -24.81 3.72 -6.53
N ALA A 93 -23.72 3.75 -5.76
CA ALA A 93 -23.58 2.97 -4.54
C ALA A 93 -24.55 3.42 -3.42
N LYS A 94 -24.98 4.69 -3.41
CA LYS A 94 -26.05 5.18 -2.52
C LYS A 94 -27.43 4.69 -2.93
N ALA A 95 -27.68 4.61 -4.24
CA ALA A 95 -28.98 4.19 -4.77
C ALA A 95 -29.27 2.71 -4.49
N ASP A 96 -28.22 1.86 -4.41
CA ASP A 96 -28.37 0.43 -4.12
C ASP A 96 -27.36 -0.07 -3.06
N PRO A 97 -27.59 0.22 -1.77
CA PRO A 97 -26.64 -0.05 -0.70
C PRO A 97 -26.28 -1.53 -0.57
N GLY A 98 -24.98 -1.84 -0.61
CA GLY A 98 -24.45 -3.20 -0.42
C GLY A 98 -24.37 -4.06 -1.68
N LYS A 99 -24.91 -3.60 -2.82
CA LYS A 99 -24.76 -4.31 -4.10
C LYS A 99 -23.41 -4.10 -4.77
N MET A 100 -22.86 -2.90 -4.61
CA MET A 100 -21.53 -2.60 -5.14
C MET A 100 -20.48 -3.38 -4.36
N THR A 101 -19.55 -3.99 -5.08
CA THR A 101 -18.42 -4.73 -4.53
C THR A 101 -17.12 -3.97 -4.73
N PHE A 102 -16.16 -4.18 -3.83
CA PHE A 102 -14.78 -3.75 -4.04
C PHE A 102 -13.81 -4.90 -3.84
N ALA A 103 -12.80 -5.00 -4.70
CA ALA A 103 -11.71 -5.94 -4.53
C ALA A 103 -10.63 -5.38 -3.60
N TYR A 104 -9.98 -6.27 -2.85
CA TYR A 104 -8.74 -5.97 -2.13
C TYR A 104 -7.84 -7.20 -2.04
N ALA A 105 -6.53 -6.98 -2.14
CA ALA A 105 -5.50 -8.01 -1.97
C ALA A 105 -4.50 -7.68 -0.85
N SER A 106 -4.71 -6.57 -0.15
CA SER A 106 -3.95 -6.18 1.03
C SER A 106 -4.81 -5.41 2.01
N THR A 107 -4.37 -5.35 3.27
CA THR A 107 -4.96 -4.47 4.28
C THR A 107 -5.04 -3.03 3.81
N SER A 108 -4.02 -2.54 3.10
CA SER A 108 -4.02 -1.15 2.65
C SER A 108 -5.14 -0.84 1.67
N GLN A 109 -5.43 -1.76 0.75
CA GLN A 109 -6.51 -1.62 -0.23
C GLN A 109 -7.88 -1.77 0.42
N ARG A 110 -8.02 -2.67 1.41
CA ARG A 110 -9.24 -2.80 2.22
C ARG A 110 -9.52 -1.49 2.96
N VAL A 111 -8.55 -0.99 3.74
CA VAL A 111 -8.70 0.28 4.48
C VAL A 111 -9.01 1.44 3.54
N SER A 112 -8.39 1.52 2.35
CA SER A 112 -8.69 2.57 1.38
C SER A 112 -10.15 2.55 0.91
N SER A 113 -10.68 1.36 0.65
CA SER A 113 -12.04 1.18 0.15
C SER A 113 -13.06 1.40 1.27
N GLU A 114 -12.79 0.91 2.48
CA GLU A 114 -13.67 1.09 3.65
C GLU A 114 -13.67 2.53 4.16
N MET A 115 -12.51 3.20 4.15
CA MET A 115 -12.44 4.64 4.43
C MET A 115 -13.24 5.43 3.40
N LEU A 116 -13.19 5.05 2.11
CA LEU A 116 -13.96 5.69 1.05
C LEU A 116 -15.46 5.49 1.29
N SER A 117 -15.87 4.25 1.62
CA SER A 117 -17.23 3.92 2.02
C SER A 117 -17.73 4.79 3.17
N SER A 118 -16.92 4.91 4.22
CA SER A 118 -17.22 5.70 5.43
C SER A 118 -17.39 7.19 5.12
N VAL A 119 -16.43 7.82 4.44
CA VAL A 119 -16.48 9.26 4.15
C VAL A 119 -17.52 9.63 3.10
N ALA A 120 -17.83 8.73 2.16
CA ALA A 120 -18.84 8.96 1.13
C ALA A 120 -20.25 8.59 1.61
N GLY A 121 -20.38 7.88 2.74
CA GLY A 121 -21.65 7.39 3.26
C GLY A 121 -22.28 6.34 2.34
N ILE A 122 -21.47 5.39 1.85
CA ILE A 122 -21.92 4.27 1.00
C ILE A 122 -21.61 2.94 1.66
N LYS A 123 -22.37 1.91 1.29
CA LYS A 123 -22.14 0.53 1.73
C LYS A 123 -21.73 -0.31 0.54
N MET A 124 -20.56 -0.94 0.64
CA MET A 124 -20.05 -1.85 -0.37
C MET A 124 -19.65 -3.19 0.27
N THR A 125 -19.57 -4.24 -0.54
CA THR A 125 -19.12 -5.57 -0.11
C THR A 125 -17.68 -5.81 -0.53
N GLY A 126 -16.78 -6.05 0.42
CA GLY A 126 -15.38 -6.35 0.15
C GLY A 126 -15.17 -7.79 -0.33
N VAL A 127 -14.39 -7.97 -1.39
CA VAL A 127 -14.00 -9.27 -1.95
C VAL A 127 -12.48 -9.42 -1.85
N SER A 128 -12.02 -10.44 -1.12
CA SER A 128 -10.60 -10.68 -0.86
C SER A 128 -9.94 -11.49 -1.98
N TYR A 129 -8.74 -11.06 -2.37
CA TYR A 129 -7.91 -11.73 -3.37
C TYR A 129 -6.52 -12.06 -2.83
N LYS A 130 -5.91 -13.11 -3.37
CA LYS A 130 -4.52 -13.51 -3.02
C LYS A 130 -3.47 -12.52 -3.53
N SER A 131 -3.77 -11.75 -4.58
CA SER A 131 -2.85 -10.80 -5.20
C SER A 131 -3.60 -9.69 -5.96
N GLY A 132 -2.94 -8.55 -6.14
CA GLY A 132 -3.50 -7.42 -6.91
C GLY A 132 -3.79 -7.75 -8.39
N PRO A 133 -2.90 -8.48 -9.11
CA PRO A 133 -3.18 -8.91 -10.48
C PRO A 133 -4.42 -9.82 -10.62
N ASN A 134 -4.67 -10.71 -9.65
CA ASN A 134 -5.88 -11.55 -9.66
C ASN A 134 -7.14 -10.69 -9.51
N ALA A 135 -7.14 -9.74 -8.55
CA ALA A 135 -8.23 -8.78 -8.39
C ALA A 135 -8.47 -7.92 -9.63
N MET A 136 -7.41 -7.49 -10.31
CA MET A 136 -7.50 -6.70 -11.54
C MET A 136 -8.12 -7.49 -12.70
N THR A 137 -7.79 -8.78 -12.81
CA THR A 137 -8.37 -9.67 -13.83
C THR A 137 -9.89 -9.76 -13.65
N ASP A 138 -10.34 -9.98 -12.42
CA ASP A 138 -11.77 -10.05 -12.09
C ASP A 138 -12.49 -8.71 -12.25
N LEU A 139 -11.82 -7.59 -11.93
CA LEU A 139 -12.34 -6.26 -12.21
C LEU A 139 -12.55 -6.04 -13.71
N ILE A 140 -11.57 -6.39 -14.55
CA ILE A 140 -11.69 -6.30 -16.01
C ILE A 140 -12.85 -7.18 -16.50
N GLY A 141 -12.98 -8.39 -15.95
CA GLY A 141 -14.05 -9.34 -16.27
C GLY A 141 -15.42 -9.07 -15.63
N GLY A 142 -15.57 -7.97 -14.88
CA GLY A 142 -16.86 -7.55 -14.30
C GLY A 142 -17.33 -8.35 -13.09
N GLN A 143 -16.47 -9.19 -12.49
CA GLN A 143 -16.82 -9.98 -11.30
C GLN A 143 -16.88 -9.13 -10.03
N VAL A 144 -16.19 -7.99 -10.04
CA VAL A 144 -16.19 -6.97 -8.98
C VAL A 144 -16.35 -5.59 -9.61
N ASN A 145 -16.94 -4.64 -8.88
CA ASN A 145 -17.28 -3.33 -9.43
C ASN A 145 -16.13 -2.32 -9.32
N MET A 146 -15.45 -2.29 -8.18
CA MET A 146 -14.41 -1.31 -7.86
C MET A 146 -13.12 -1.98 -7.37
N PHE A 147 -11.98 -1.33 -7.56
CA PHE A 147 -10.73 -1.69 -6.90
C PHE A 147 -9.95 -0.43 -6.54
N THR A 148 -9.48 -0.31 -5.30
CA THR A 148 -8.42 0.65 -4.94
C THR A 148 -7.06 0.00 -5.18
N ALA A 149 -6.53 0.19 -6.38
CA ALA A 149 -5.42 -0.60 -6.90
C ALA A 149 -4.09 0.16 -6.85
N ASN A 150 -2.98 -0.58 -6.71
CA ASN A 150 -1.64 -0.01 -6.83
C ASN A 150 -1.44 0.52 -8.26
N PHE A 151 -0.73 1.64 -8.42
CA PHE A 151 -0.48 2.25 -9.73
C PHE A 151 0.14 1.28 -10.74
N ALA A 152 1.15 0.50 -10.34
CA ALA A 152 1.80 -0.47 -11.23
C ALA A 152 0.83 -1.51 -11.81
N VAL A 153 -0.29 -1.78 -11.13
CA VAL A 153 -1.33 -2.71 -11.59
C VAL A 153 -2.40 -1.97 -12.39
N ALA A 154 -2.86 -0.82 -11.90
CA ALA A 154 -4.00 -0.11 -12.48
C ALA A 154 -3.66 0.81 -13.65
N LEU A 155 -2.56 1.56 -13.56
CA LEU A 155 -2.24 2.61 -14.54
C LEU A 155 -2.15 2.06 -15.97
N PRO A 156 -1.46 0.93 -16.25
CA PRO A 156 -1.44 0.36 -17.60
C PRO A 156 -2.84 -0.05 -18.11
N GLN A 157 -3.72 -0.52 -17.23
CA GLN A 157 -5.07 -0.95 -17.61
C GLN A 157 -6.00 0.24 -17.85
N VAL A 158 -5.83 1.32 -17.09
CA VAL A 158 -6.51 2.61 -17.30
C VAL A 158 -6.06 3.22 -18.64
N GLN A 159 -4.75 3.26 -18.90
CA GLN A 159 -4.20 3.77 -20.16
C GLN A 159 -4.62 2.94 -21.38
N ALA A 160 -4.77 1.62 -21.21
CA ALA A 160 -5.29 0.71 -22.24
C ALA A 160 -6.82 0.77 -22.38
N GLY A 161 -7.53 1.55 -21.57
CA GLY A 161 -8.98 1.67 -21.61
C GLY A 161 -9.75 0.43 -21.16
N LYS A 162 -9.10 -0.56 -20.53
CA LYS A 162 -9.74 -1.82 -20.10
C LYS A 162 -10.58 -1.66 -18.83
N ILE A 163 -10.28 -0.61 -18.05
CA ILE A 163 -11.00 -0.18 -16.86
C ILE A 163 -10.99 1.35 -16.79
N ARG A 164 -11.85 1.93 -15.97
CA ARG A 164 -11.93 3.38 -15.78
C ARG A 164 -11.26 3.80 -14.47
N GLY A 165 -10.32 4.73 -14.55
CA GLY A 165 -9.81 5.46 -13.39
C GLY A 165 -10.78 6.56 -12.95
N LEU A 166 -11.00 6.68 -11.64
CA LEU A 166 -11.92 7.67 -11.06
C LEU A 166 -11.21 8.74 -10.23
N ALA A 167 -10.21 8.36 -9.44
CA ALA A 167 -9.44 9.27 -8.60
C ALA A 167 -8.16 8.61 -8.08
N VAL A 168 -7.21 9.41 -7.60
CA VAL A 168 -6.05 8.97 -6.82
C VAL A 168 -6.28 9.22 -5.33
N THR A 169 -5.68 8.38 -4.48
CA THR A 169 -5.89 8.43 -3.01
C THR A 169 -4.92 9.37 -2.27
N SER A 170 -4.00 10.01 -2.99
CA SER A 170 -3.16 11.09 -2.46
C SER A 170 -3.96 12.38 -2.26
N LEU A 171 -3.44 13.28 -1.42
CA LEU A 171 -4.05 14.61 -1.22
C LEU A 171 -4.03 15.48 -2.49
N LYS A 172 -3.11 15.20 -3.41
CA LYS A 172 -2.94 15.90 -4.69
C LYS A 172 -2.98 14.90 -5.84
N ARG A 173 -3.28 15.39 -7.04
CA ARG A 173 -3.17 14.59 -8.27
C ARG A 173 -1.75 14.04 -8.44
N SER A 174 -1.64 12.84 -8.98
CA SER A 174 -0.34 12.24 -9.27
C SER A 174 0.18 12.74 -10.63
N PRO A 175 1.43 13.19 -10.76
CA PRO A 175 2.00 13.59 -12.04
C PRO A 175 2.03 12.47 -13.09
N ALA A 176 1.98 11.20 -12.66
CA ALA A 176 1.94 10.05 -13.56
C ALA A 176 0.57 9.85 -14.24
N VAL A 177 -0.48 10.49 -13.72
CA VAL A 177 -1.87 10.39 -14.21
C VAL A 177 -2.62 11.70 -13.89
N PRO A 178 -2.17 12.84 -14.44
CA PRO A 178 -2.64 14.18 -14.03
C PRO A 178 -4.12 14.44 -14.34
N GLU A 179 -4.72 13.66 -15.25
CA GLU A 179 -6.13 13.70 -15.58
C GLU A 179 -7.03 13.23 -14.44
N LEU A 180 -6.55 12.35 -13.56
CA LEU A 180 -7.33 11.84 -12.44
C LEU A 180 -7.27 12.83 -11.25
N PRO A 181 -8.44 13.25 -10.72
CA PRO A 181 -8.48 14.07 -9.52
C PRO A 181 -8.02 13.29 -8.28
N ALA A 182 -7.68 14.00 -7.21
CA ALA A 182 -7.62 13.39 -5.89
C ALA A 182 -9.02 13.01 -5.40
N VAL A 183 -9.17 12.01 -4.53
CA VAL A 183 -10.47 11.69 -3.90
C VAL A 183 -11.07 12.91 -3.18
N ASN A 184 -10.23 13.66 -2.45
CA ASN A 184 -10.63 14.91 -1.78
C ASN A 184 -11.22 15.92 -2.77
N GLU A 185 -10.56 16.09 -3.92
CA GLU A 185 -11.00 17.01 -4.98
C GLU A 185 -12.31 16.51 -5.62
N ALA A 186 -12.37 15.24 -5.98
CA ALA A 186 -13.51 14.64 -6.64
C ALA A 186 -14.79 14.66 -5.80
N LEU A 187 -14.68 14.42 -4.48
CA LEU A 187 -15.83 14.38 -3.57
C LEU A 187 -16.07 15.71 -2.82
N GLY A 188 -15.18 16.70 -2.94
CA GLY A 188 -15.25 17.94 -2.16
C GLY A 188 -15.08 17.72 -0.65
N ILE A 189 -14.30 16.71 -0.26
CA ILE A 189 -14.07 16.34 1.15
C ILE A 189 -12.64 16.70 1.60
N LYS A 190 -12.38 16.60 2.90
CA LYS A 190 -11.03 16.80 3.48
C LYS A 190 -10.60 15.56 4.26
N GLY A 191 -9.31 15.27 4.20
CA GLY A 191 -8.66 14.29 5.07
C GLY A 191 -8.68 12.84 4.58
N TYR A 192 -9.20 12.57 3.38
CA TYR A 192 -9.04 11.25 2.77
C TYR A 192 -7.62 11.13 2.22
N GLU A 193 -6.75 10.35 2.86
CA GLU A 193 -5.44 10.07 2.28
C GLU A 193 -5.01 8.65 2.60
N LEU A 194 -4.65 7.91 1.55
CA LEU A 194 -4.01 6.62 1.70
C LEU A 194 -2.85 6.49 0.73
N ILE A 195 -1.65 6.40 1.30
CA ILE A 195 -0.39 6.26 0.58
C ILE A 195 0.23 4.93 1.02
N ALA A 196 0.49 4.03 0.09
CA ALA A 196 1.26 2.84 0.36
C ALA A 196 2.75 3.21 0.45
N PHE A 197 3.46 2.72 1.46
CA PHE A 197 4.90 2.80 1.58
C PHE A 197 5.54 1.43 1.48
N PHE A 198 6.81 1.44 1.11
CA PHE A 198 7.66 0.27 1.06
C PHE A 198 9.01 0.59 1.72
N ALA A 199 9.48 -0.30 2.58
CA ALA A 199 10.73 -0.11 3.30
C ALA A 199 11.40 -1.44 3.66
N ALA A 200 12.70 -1.40 3.93
CA ALA A 200 13.46 -2.52 4.47
C ALA A 200 13.49 -2.44 6.00
N PHE A 201 13.25 -3.58 6.62
CA PHE A 201 13.46 -3.83 8.05
C PHE A 201 14.26 -5.10 8.23
N GLY A 202 14.88 -5.28 9.38
CA GLY A 202 15.35 -6.59 9.83
C GLY A 202 14.92 -6.86 11.26
N PRO A 203 15.31 -8.00 11.85
CA PRO A 203 15.02 -8.30 13.25
C PRO A 203 15.59 -7.24 14.20
N ALA A 204 14.99 -7.11 15.38
CA ALA A 204 15.54 -6.31 16.46
C ALA A 204 16.96 -6.76 16.83
N GLY A 205 17.83 -5.82 17.21
CA GLY A 205 19.18 -6.12 17.70
C GLY A 205 20.26 -6.27 16.62
N MET A 206 19.96 -6.01 15.34
CA MET A 206 20.98 -6.00 14.28
C MET A 206 22.17 -5.09 14.61
N PRO A 207 23.41 -5.48 14.24
CA PRO A 207 24.59 -4.63 14.33
C PRO A 207 24.41 -3.31 13.56
N LYS A 208 24.79 -2.19 14.20
CA LYS A 208 24.59 -0.83 13.64
C LYS A 208 25.34 -0.62 12.32
N ASP A 209 26.55 -1.15 12.22
CA ASP A 209 27.38 -1.09 11.02
C ASP A 209 26.74 -1.82 9.84
N ALA A 210 26.13 -2.99 10.08
CA ALA A 210 25.37 -3.71 9.07
C ALA A 210 24.13 -2.95 8.61
N VAL A 211 23.37 -2.35 9.54
CA VAL A 211 22.21 -1.49 9.21
C VAL A 211 22.65 -0.31 8.33
N ILE A 212 23.76 0.36 8.68
CA ILE A 212 24.29 1.50 7.91
C ILE A 212 24.72 1.03 6.50
N LYS A 213 25.39 -0.12 6.39
CA LYS A 213 25.82 -0.68 5.09
C LYS A 213 24.63 -1.00 4.19
N LEU A 214 23.59 -1.63 4.74
CA LEU A 214 22.34 -1.94 4.01
C LEU A 214 21.60 -0.67 3.60
N ASN A 215 21.47 0.30 4.52
CA ASN A 215 20.86 1.60 4.23
C ASN A 215 21.59 2.32 3.09
N LYS A 216 22.92 2.34 3.12
CA LYS A 216 23.73 2.92 2.04
C LYS A 216 23.45 2.26 0.70
N ALA A 217 23.37 0.93 0.65
CA ALA A 217 23.05 0.21 -0.58
C ALA A 217 21.64 0.50 -1.12
N ILE A 218 20.66 0.73 -0.24
CA ILE A 218 19.29 1.16 -0.62
C ILE A 218 19.35 2.57 -1.20
N ASN A 219 19.99 3.50 -0.47
CA ASN A 219 20.07 4.89 -0.87
C ASN A 219 20.86 5.09 -2.17
N ASP A 220 21.92 4.31 -2.39
CA ASP A 220 22.68 4.36 -3.64
C ASP A 220 21.88 3.80 -4.81
N ALA A 221 21.12 2.72 -4.61
CA ALA A 221 20.21 2.20 -5.65
C ALA A 221 19.14 3.23 -6.04
N ALA A 222 18.63 3.99 -5.08
CA ALA A 222 17.64 5.04 -5.32
C ALA A 222 18.19 6.27 -6.07
N LYS A 223 19.51 6.39 -6.24
CA LYS A 223 20.13 7.44 -7.09
C LYS A 223 20.16 7.05 -8.58
N SER A 224 19.85 5.81 -8.93
CA SER A 224 19.81 5.38 -10.32
C SER A 224 18.72 6.13 -11.08
N LYS A 225 19.13 6.93 -12.08
CA LYS A 225 18.21 7.71 -12.92
C LYS A 225 17.20 6.82 -13.65
N ASP A 226 17.63 5.64 -14.12
CA ASP A 226 16.75 4.68 -14.78
C ASP A 226 15.70 4.12 -13.81
N LEU A 227 16.11 3.77 -12.59
CA LEU A 227 15.18 3.30 -11.55
C LEU A 227 14.17 4.38 -11.18
N VAL A 228 14.63 5.60 -10.91
CA VAL A 228 13.76 6.74 -10.56
C VAL A 228 12.78 7.03 -11.70
N LYS A 229 13.24 7.02 -12.96
CA LYS A 229 12.37 7.23 -14.13
C LYS A 229 11.29 6.15 -14.26
N ARG A 230 11.66 4.87 -14.10
CA ARG A 230 10.70 3.76 -14.16
C ARG A 230 9.69 3.83 -13.02
N PHE A 231 10.13 4.17 -11.82
CA PHE A 231 9.29 4.22 -10.63
C PHE A 231 8.33 5.41 -10.70
N SER A 232 8.80 6.59 -11.07
CA SER A 232 7.97 7.79 -11.20
C SER A 232 6.92 7.66 -12.31
N ALA A 233 7.23 6.95 -13.41
CA ALA A 233 6.26 6.63 -14.45
C ALA A 233 5.08 5.77 -13.94
N MET A 234 5.25 5.07 -12.81
CA MET A 234 4.20 4.32 -12.12
C MET A 234 3.75 5.02 -10.82
N GLY A 235 3.94 6.33 -10.72
CA GLY A 235 3.51 7.14 -9.57
C GLY A 235 4.28 6.88 -8.27
N PHE A 236 5.34 6.08 -8.30
CA PHE A 236 6.15 5.76 -7.13
C PHE A 236 7.20 6.84 -6.90
N GLU A 237 7.24 7.35 -5.67
CA GLU A 237 8.19 8.36 -5.23
C GLU A 237 9.24 7.74 -4.33
N THR A 238 10.49 7.71 -4.79
CA THR A 238 11.63 7.28 -3.98
C THR A 238 12.02 8.39 -3.01
N GLN A 239 12.21 8.06 -1.73
CA GLN A 239 12.62 9.02 -0.70
C GLN A 239 13.77 8.45 0.13
N PRO A 240 15.04 8.51 -0.36
CA PRO A 240 16.21 8.08 0.39
C PRO A 240 16.31 8.80 1.73
N GLY A 241 16.81 8.12 2.76
CA GLY A 241 16.89 8.67 4.10
C GLY A 241 17.66 7.79 5.07
N THR A 242 17.76 8.24 6.32
CA THR A 242 18.43 7.51 7.39
C THR A 242 17.52 6.43 8.00
N PRO A 243 18.10 5.40 8.64
CA PRO A 243 17.33 4.43 9.43
C PRO A 243 16.45 5.11 10.51
N ASP A 244 16.98 6.12 11.19
CA ASP A 244 16.24 6.86 12.22
C ASP A 244 15.04 7.62 11.65
N ALA A 245 15.19 8.23 10.47
CA ALA A 245 14.09 8.91 9.79
C ALA A 245 12.97 7.92 9.42
N LEU A 246 13.32 6.70 8.98
CA LEU A 246 12.35 5.63 8.79
C LEU A 246 11.68 5.24 10.12
N GLY A 247 12.44 5.09 11.20
CA GLY A 247 11.90 4.80 12.52
C GLY A 247 10.85 5.82 12.99
N GLN A 248 11.09 7.12 12.77
CA GLN A 248 10.12 8.17 13.09
C GLN A 248 8.89 8.12 12.15
N LYS A 249 9.11 7.89 10.85
CA LYS A 249 8.03 7.73 9.87
C LYS A 249 7.08 6.60 10.26
N ILE A 250 7.60 5.45 10.71
CA ILE A 250 6.78 4.31 11.11
C ILE A 250 5.93 4.58 12.35
N LYS A 251 6.43 5.39 13.31
CA LYS A 251 5.60 5.82 14.46
C LYS A 251 4.41 6.67 14.00
N ILE A 252 4.65 7.61 13.10
CA ILE A 252 3.61 8.47 12.52
C ILE A 252 2.60 7.65 11.73
N GLU A 253 3.09 6.76 10.85
CA GLU A 253 2.25 5.86 10.05
C GLU A 253 1.42 4.94 10.95
N THR A 254 2.00 4.33 11.99
CA THR A 254 1.26 3.46 12.91
C THR A 254 0.06 4.19 13.54
N ALA A 255 0.26 5.43 13.99
CA ALA A 255 -0.82 6.26 14.54
C ALA A 255 -1.88 6.63 13.49
N LYS A 256 -1.44 7.01 12.28
CA LYS A 256 -2.32 7.33 11.15
C LYS A 256 -3.17 6.13 10.74
N TRP A 257 -2.58 4.94 10.66
CA TRP A 257 -3.26 3.71 10.31
C TRP A 257 -4.26 3.27 11.38
N ALA A 258 -3.90 3.39 12.66
CA ALA A 258 -4.86 3.13 13.74
C ALA A 258 -6.11 4.02 13.63
N LYS A 259 -5.93 5.31 13.31
CA LYS A 259 -7.04 6.23 13.06
C LYS A 259 -7.86 5.82 11.83
N ALA A 260 -7.20 5.54 10.69
CA ALA A 260 -7.88 5.16 9.45
C ALA A 260 -8.69 3.86 9.61
N ILE A 261 -8.15 2.87 10.33
CA ILE A 261 -8.83 1.59 10.64
C ILE A 261 -10.09 1.84 11.47
N LYS A 262 -10.02 2.71 12.47
CA LYS A 262 -11.17 3.11 13.28
C LYS A 262 -12.23 3.85 12.45
N GLU A 263 -11.81 4.76 11.58
CA GLU A 263 -12.70 5.49 10.67
C GLU A 263 -13.37 4.56 9.63
N ALA A 264 -12.65 3.53 9.20
CA ALA A 264 -13.13 2.43 8.37
C ALA A 264 -14.02 1.43 9.13
N ARG A 265 -14.20 1.59 10.44
CA ARG A 265 -14.98 0.67 11.31
C ARG A 265 -14.56 -0.79 11.17
N MET A 266 -13.27 -1.00 10.96
CA MET A 266 -12.69 -2.33 10.86
C MET A 266 -12.31 -2.81 12.25
N GLU A 267 -12.79 -4.00 12.60
CA GLU A 267 -12.47 -4.64 13.87
C GLU A 267 -11.24 -5.54 13.73
N PRO A 268 -10.45 -5.72 14.80
CA PRO A 268 -9.39 -6.72 14.82
C PRO A 268 -9.95 -8.13 14.61
N GLU A 269 -9.29 -8.88 13.72
CA GLU A 269 -9.59 -10.29 13.41
C GLU A 269 -8.66 -11.21 14.20
#